data_AF-F0YLF6-F1
#
_entry.id   AF-F0YLF6-F1
#
_cell.length_a   1.000
_cell.length_b   1.000
_cell.length_c   1.000
_cell.angle_alpha   90.00
_cell.angle_beta   90.00
_cell.angle_gamma   90.00
#
_symmetry.space_group_name_H-M   'P 1'
#
loop_
_entity.id
_entity.type
_entity.pdbx_description
1 polymer ?
#
loop_
_entity_poly.entity_id
_entity_poly.type
_entity_poly.pdbx_seq_one_letter_code
_entity_poly.pdbx_strand_id
1 'polypeptide(L)'
;EVGTESAVDRGKSTKSFLMSLFEADDHHSVEGLDTFNACYGGTNALFSTTNWIHGAYGIVVCSDPAIHPDPAHISGIGASSISVVVAA
;
A
#
# COMPACT_ATOMS: atom_id res chain seq x y z
N GLU A 1 3.83 2.19 4.77
CA GLU A 1 2.48 1.60 4.81
C GLU A 1 2.02 1.22 3.40
N VAL A 2 1.18 0.20 3.26
CA VAL A 2 0.53 -0.13 1.98
C VAL A 2 -0.98 0.05 2.13
N GLY A 3 -1.61 0.82 1.26
CA GLY A 3 -3.05 0.91 1.17
C GLY A 3 -3.57 0.07 0.01
N THR A 4 -4.49 -0.84 0.27
CA THR A 4 -5.10 -1.69 -0.75
C THR A 4 -6.46 -2.20 -0.30
N GLU A 5 -7.35 -2.52 -1.25
CA GLU A 5 -8.54 -3.35 -1.03
C GLU A 5 -8.36 -4.79 -1.57
N SER A 6 -7.27 -5.02 -2.29
CA SER A 6 -6.95 -6.26 -2.99
C SER A 6 -6.07 -7.18 -2.15
N ALA A 7 -6.65 -7.78 -1.11
CA ALA A 7 -5.95 -8.75 -0.26
C ALA A 7 -5.57 -10.03 -1.03
N VAL A 8 -4.31 -10.11 -1.48
CA VAL A 8 -3.76 -11.29 -2.17
C VAL A 8 -3.66 -12.50 -1.22
N ASP A 9 -3.32 -12.25 0.03
CA ASP A 9 -3.24 -13.25 1.10
C ASP A 9 -3.90 -12.69 2.37
N ARG A 10 -4.53 -13.56 3.18
CA ARG A 10 -5.26 -13.15 4.39
C ARG A 10 -4.37 -13.03 5.63
N GLY A 11 -3.21 -13.69 5.65
CA GLY A 11 -2.26 -13.69 6.76
C GLY A 11 -0.92 -13.00 6.43
N LYS A 12 -0.60 -12.84 5.14
CA LYS A 12 0.62 -12.21 4.65
C LYS A 12 0.31 -10.87 3.97
N SER A 13 0.79 -9.79 4.55
CA SER A 13 0.63 -8.45 3.99
C SER A 13 1.42 -8.27 2.68
N THR A 14 0.89 -7.48 1.77
CA THR A 14 1.56 -6.97 0.57
C THR A 14 2.87 -6.27 0.93
N LYS A 15 2.88 -5.50 2.02
CA LYS A 15 4.09 -4.89 2.59
C LYS A 15 5.23 -5.90 2.79
N SER A 16 4.92 -7.12 3.23
CA SER A 16 5.95 -8.15 3.44
C SER A 16 6.58 -8.67 2.14
N PHE A 17 5.91 -8.54 0.99
CA PHE A 17 6.53 -8.82 -0.31
C PHE A 17 7.46 -7.67 -0.72
N LEU A 18 7.08 -6.42 -0.45
CA LEU A 18 7.90 -5.24 -0.72
C LEU A 18 9.20 -5.20 0.10
N MET A 19 9.23 -5.85 1.27
CA MET A 19 10.46 -5.94 2.09
C MET A 19 11.63 -6.57 1.33
N SER A 20 11.39 -7.45 0.35
CA SER A 20 12.45 -8.02 -0.48
C SER A 20 13.31 -6.95 -1.21
N LEU A 21 12.74 -5.78 -1.50
CA LEU A 21 13.46 -4.65 -2.09
C LEU A 21 14.43 -3.99 -1.10
N PHE A 22 14.07 -3.95 0.19
CA PHE A 22 14.87 -3.35 1.24
C PHE A 22 15.92 -4.33 1.78
N GLU A 23 15.58 -5.62 1.85
CA GLU A 23 16.49 -6.69 2.24
C GLU A 23 17.70 -6.80 1.29
N ALA A 24 17.52 -6.46 0.01
CA ALA A 24 18.61 -6.41 -0.96
C ALA A 24 19.71 -5.39 -0.60
N ASP A 25 19.36 -4.34 0.16
CA ASP A 25 20.27 -3.30 0.66
C ASP A 25 20.54 -3.44 2.18
N ASP A 26 20.28 -4.61 2.77
CA ASP A 26 20.44 -4.90 4.21
C ASP A 26 19.57 -4.03 5.14
N HIS A 27 18.43 -3.54 4.65
CA HIS A 27 17.47 -2.73 5.41
C HIS A 27 16.29 -3.57 5.92
N HIS A 28 16.42 -4.09 7.14
CA HIS A 28 15.39 -4.96 7.76
C HIS A 28 14.43 -4.22 8.71
N SER A 29 14.83 -3.03 9.19
CA SER A 29 14.09 -2.26 10.19
C SER A 29 13.16 -1.24 9.53
N VAL A 30 12.11 -1.72 8.86
CA VAL A 30 11.09 -0.89 8.19
C VAL A 30 9.71 -1.16 8.80
N GLU A 31 9.11 -0.15 9.43
CA GLU A 31 7.79 -0.24 10.08
C GLU A 31 6.60 -0.22 9.10
N GLY A 32 5.40 -0.48 9.62
CA GLY A 32 4.12 -0.45 8.88
C GLY A 32 3.61 -1.80 8.39
N LEU A 33 2.37 -1.82 7.89
CA LEU A 33 1.65 -3.00 7.42
C LEU A 33 0.75 -2.67 6.21
N ASP A 34 -0.26 -3.51 5.95
CA ASP A 34 -1.30 -3.22 4.96
C ASP A 34 -2.51 -2.58 5.67
N THR A 35 -3.08 -1.56 5.06
CA THR A 35 -4.26 -0.85 5.53
C THR A 35 -5.41 -1.05 4.54
N PHE A 36 -6.53 -1.59 5.05
CA PHE A 36 -7.69 -1.95 4.24
C PHE A 36 -8.91 -1.13 4.64
N ASN A 37 -9.52 -0.44 3.66
CA ASN A 37 -10.88 0.08 3.77
C ASN A 37 -11.38 0.51 2.37
N ALA A 38 -11.67 -0.45 1.51
CA ALA A 38 -11.96 -0.19 0.09
C ALA A 38 -10.91 0.77 -0.53
N CYS A 39 -11.32 1.62 -1.49
CA CYS A 39 -10.49 2.67 -2.08
C CYS A 39 -9.86 3.67 -1.08
N TYR A 40 -10.30 3.71 0.18
CA TYR A 40 -9.77 4.63 1.20
C TYR A 40 -8.48 4.13 1.86
N GLY A 41 -8.12 2.86 1.71
CA GLY A 41 -6.94 2.26 2.36
C GLY A 41 -5.66 3.07 2.16
N GLY A 42 -5.43 3.59 0.94
CA GLY A 42 -4.30 4.47 0.62
C GLY A 42 -4.27 5.80 1.38
N THR A 43 -5.42 6.42 1.58
CA THR A 43 -5.51 7.68 2.35
C THR A 43 -5.22 7.44 3.82
N ASN A 44 -5.74 6.34 4.39
CA ASN A 44 -5.45 5.99 5.77
C ASN A 44 -3.95 5.64 5.97
N ALA A 45 -3.35 4.92 5.02
CA ALA A 45 -1.91 4.65 5.01
C ALA A 45 -1.05 5.93 4.98
N LEU A 46 -1.50 6.95 4.23
CA LEU A 46 -0.86 8.27 4.19
C LEU A 46 -0.92 8.98 5.55
N PHE A 47 -2.08 9.02 6.19
CA PHE A 47 -2.22 9.64 7.51
C PHE A 47 -1.43 8.90 8.59
N SER A 48 -1.47 7.57 8.61
CA SER A 48 -0.67 6.76 9.53
C SER A 48 0.83 7.03 9.35
N THR A 49 1.32 7.07 8.11
CA THR A 49 2.73 7.35 7.82
C THR A 49 3.10 8.78 8.22
N THR A 50 2.27 9.77 7.89
CA THR A 50 2.49 11.18 8.24
C THR A 50 2.54 11.39 9.76
N ASN A 51 1.69 10.70 10.50
CA ASN A 51 1.67 10.78 11.97
C ASN A 51 2.87 10.05 12.61
N TRP A 52 3.42 9.04 11.95
CA TRP A 52 4.55 8.27 12.45
C TRP A 52 5.90 8.98 12.20
N ILE A 53 6.06 9.66 11.06
CA ILE A 53 7.35 10.25 10.69
C ILE A 53 7.75 11.39 11.65
N HIS A 54 8.91 11.22 12.29
CA HIS A 54 9.56 12.26 13.08
C HIS A 54 11.06 12.30 12.73
N GLY A 55 11.40 12.92 11.59
CA GLY A 55 12.78 13.05 11.11
C GLY A 55 13.30 11.88 10.27
N ALA A 56 12.41 10.97 9.84
CA ALA A 56 12.69 9.87 8.91
C ALA A 56 11.83 10.00 7.65
N TYR A 57 12.25 9.31 6.57
CA TYR A 57 11.42 9.15 5.38
C TYR A 57 10.38 8.05 5.59
N GLY A 58 9.14 8.32 5.20
CA GLY A 58 8.08 7.34 5.06
C GLY A 58 7.81 7.05 3.59
N ILE A 59 7.37 5.83 3.28
CA ILE A 59 6.87 5.47 1.95
C ILE A 59 5.46 4.87 2.10
N VAL A 60 4.55 5.36 1.28
CA VAL A 60 3.19 4.87 1.16
C VAL A 60 3.00 4.31 -0.24
N VAL A 61 2.50 3.08 -0.33
CA VAL A 61 2.14 2.47 -1.62
C VAL A 61 0.64 2.26 -1.66
N CYS A 62 -0.04 2.85 -2.64
CA CYS A 62 -1.45 2.62 -2.92
C CYS A 62 -1.56 1.75 -4.17
N SER A 63 -2.08 0.53 -4.07
CA SER A 63 -2.05 -0.40 -5.20
C SER A 63 -3.28 -1.29 -5.23
N ASP A 64 -4.03 -1.21 -6.32
CA ASP A 64 -5.24 -2.02 -6.51
C ASP A 64 -5.53 -2.34 -7.99
N PRO A 65 -5.86 -3.59 -8.30
CA PRO A 65 -6.69 -3.94 -9.43
C PRO A 65 -8.19 -3.91 -9.07
N ALA A 66 -8.92 -2.92 -9.61
CA ALA A 66 -10.37 -2.92 -9.60
C ALA A 66 -10.89 -3.87 -10.70
N ILE A 67 -11.51 -4.98 -10.29
CA ILE A 67 -12.04 -6.01 -11.19
C ILE A 67 -13.54 -6.22 -10.94
N HIS A 68 -14.29 -6.48 -12.01
CA HIS A 68 -15.71 -6.80 -11.93
C HIS A 68 -16.08 -7.86 -12.98
N PRO A 69 -16.83 -8.92 -12.62
CA PRO A 69 -17.12 -10.02 -13.55
C PRO A 69 -18.19 -9.67 -14.60
N ASP A 70 -19.04 -8.68 -14.34
CA ASP A 70 -20.08 -8.24 -15.27
C ASP A 70 -19.55 -7.19 -16.27
N PRO A 71 -19.61 -7.45 -17.60
CA PRO A 71 -19.21 -6.50 -18.63
C PRO A 71 -19.94 -5.15 -18.57
N ALA A 72 -21.13 -5.08 -17.98
CA ALA A 72 -21.85 -3.81 -17.80
C ALA A 72 -21.06 -2.79 -16.95
N HIS A 73 -20.10 -3.25 -16.14
CA HIS A 73 -19.30 -2.42 -15.23
C HIS A 73 -17.88 -2.16 -15.76
N ILE A 74 -17.59 -2.47 -17.03
CA ILE A 74 -16.25 -2.35 -17.62
C ILE A 74 -15.67 -0.93 -17.60
N SER A 75 -16.51 0.10 -17.49
CA SER A 75 -16.03 1.48 -17.36
C SER A 75 -15.41 1.80 -16.00
N GLY A 76 -15.67 0.96 -14.98
CA GLY A 76 -15.18 1.14 -13.61
C GLY A 76 -14.00 0.24 -13.23
N ILE A 77 -13.56 -0.65 -14.13
CA ILE A 77 -12.40 -1.51 -13.88
C ILE A 77 -11.10 -0.81 -14.28
N GLY A 78 -10.00 -1.18 -13.63
CA GLY A 78 -8.69 -0.62 -13.90
C GLY A 78 -7.65 -1.13 -12.90
N ALA A 79 -6.38 -0.89 -13.18
CA ALA A 79 -5.31 -1.24 -12.25
C ALA A 79 -4.29 -0.11 -12.23
N SER A 80 -3.84 0.25 -11.04
CA SER A 80 -2.76 1.22 -10.88
C SER A 80 -2.02 1.01 -9.56
N SER A 81 -0.81 1.56 -9.51
CA SER A 81 -0.02 1.62 -8.29
C SER A 81 0.64 2.99 -8.22
N ILE A 82 0.59 3.61 -7.04
CA ILE A 82 1.17 4.92 -6.76
C ILE A 82 2.05 4.79 -5.52
N SER A 83 3.29 5.24 -5.61
CA SER A 83 4.21 5.34 -4.47
C SER A 83 4.43 6.80 -4.10
N VAL A 84 4.20 7.12 -2.83
CA VAL A 84 4.34 8.48 -2.28
C VAL A 84 5.41 8.47 -1.20
N VAL A 85 6.45 9.29 -1.39
CA VAL A 85 7.45 9.57 -0.36
C VAL A 85 6.88 10.65 0.55
N VAL A 86 6.96 10.42 1.86
CA VAL A 86 6.53 11.35 2.91
C VAL A 86 7.76 11.74 3.73
N ALA A 87 7.95 13.03 3.99
CA ALA A 87 9.04 13.56 4.79
C ALA A 87 8.52 14.66 5.72
N ALA A 88 9.17 14.82 6.88
CA ALA A 88 8.86 15.82 7.89
C ALA A 88 9.85 16.99 7.84
#